data_AF-A0A528AWB7-F1
#
_entry.id   AF-A0A528AWB7-F1
#
_cell.length_a   1.000
_cell.length_b   1.000
_cell.length_c   1.000
_cell.angle_alpha   90.00
_cell.angle_beta   90.00
_cell.angle_gamma   90.00
#
_symmetry.space_group_name_H-M   'P 1'
#
loop_
_entity.id
_entity.type
_entity.pdbx_description
1 polymer ?
#
loop_
_entity_poly.entity_id
_entity_poly.type
_entity_poly.pdbx_seq_one_letter_code
_entity_poly.pdbx_strand_id
1 'polypeptide(L)'
;PGMTQDDLDRLKEQLGLNRPLLIQYLDWAGRLVQGDWGHSFRDGAPVLTVIGRHVFATLLLMGTSTAIAIAIGTWIGIRGATHRYSLFDHVATVGAMVALSIPTF
;
A
#
# COMPACT_ATOMS: atom_id res chain seq x y z
N PRO A 1 27.35 -16.01 -10.88
CA PRO A 1 26.97 -16.08 -12.32
C PRO A 1 26.21 -14.81 -12.73
N GLY A 2 26.90 -13.89 -13.40
CA GLY A 2 26.32 -12.64 -13.90
C GLY A 2 25.68 -12.84 -15.28
N MET A 3 24.54 -12.20 -15.51
CA MET A 3 23.83 -12.22 -16.79
C MET A 3 24.73 -11.59 -17.88
N THR A 4 24.84 -12.22 -19.05
CA THR A 4 25.66 -11.67 -20.15
C THR A 4 24.94 -10.47 -20.80
N GLN A 5 25.67 -9.58 -21.48
CA GLN A 5 25.06 -8.44 -22.18
C GLN A 5 24.03 -8.89 -23.24
N ASP A 6 24.32 -9.98 -23.95
CA ASP A 6 23.41 -10.55 -24.93
C ASP A 6 22.12 -11.11 -24.30
N ASP A 7 22.18 -11.59 -23.05
CA ASP A 7 21.00 -12.04 -22.30
C ASP A 7 20.16 -10.85 -21.81
N LEU A 8 20.81 -9.76 -21.41
CA LEU A 8 20.16 -8.50 -21.03
C LEU A 8 19.39 -7.90 -22.21
N ASP A 9 20.01 -7.82 -23.39
CA ASP A 9 19.37 -7.19 -24.54
C ASP A 9 18.23 -8.05 -25.09
N ARG A 10 18.37 -9.37 -25.07
CA ARG A 10 17.26 -10.30 -25.35
C ARG A 10 16.09 -10.12 -24.38
N LEU A 11 16.37 -9.94 -23.09
CA LEU A 11 15.32 -9.72 -22.09
C LEU A 11 14.62 -8.38 -22.29
N LYS A 12 15.35 -7.30 -22.62
CA LYS A 12 14.75 -5.99 -22.91
C LYS A 12 13.84 -6.04 -24.14
N GLU A 13 14.26 -6.77 -25.17
CA GLU A 13 13.46 -6.98 -26.39
C GLU A 13 12.15 -7.70 -26.06
N GLN A 14 12.24 -8.81 -25.30
CA GLN A 14 11.08 -9.62 -24.87
C GLN A 14 10.11 -8.83 -23.99
N LEU A 15 10.63 -7.98 -23.10
CA LEU A 15 9.82 -7.13 -22.22
C LEU A 15 9.36 -5.83 -22.89
N GLY A 16 9.79 -5.56 -24.12
CA GLY A 16 9.48 -4.33 -24.85
C GLY A 16 10.10 -3.07 -24.22
N LEU A 17 11.14 -3.22 -23.39
CA LEU A 17 11.82 -2.13 -22.68
C LEU A 17 12.66 -1.24 -23.62
N ASN A 18 12.92 -1.72 -24.84
CA ASN A 18 13.61 -0.96 -25.89
C ASN A 18 12.72 0.10 -26.57
N ARG A 19 11.41 0.12 -26.27
CA ARG A 19 10.43 1.02 -26.90
C ARG A 19 10.29 2.34 -26.12
N PRO A 20 9.79 3.43 -26.73
CA PRO A 20 9.47 4.66 -26.00
C PRO A 20 8.55 4.40 -24.80
N LEU A 21 8.83 5.03 -23.65
CA LEU A 21 8.10 4.83 -22.38
C LEU A 21 6.58 4.96 -22.53
N LEU A 22 6.12 5.92 -23.32
CA LEU A 22 4.70 6.14 -23.56
C LEU A 22 4.03 4.90 -24.19
N ILE A 23 4.70 4.26 -25.14
CA ILE A 23 4.19 3.05 -25.80
C ILE A 23 4.18 1.88 -24.82
N GLN A 24 5.23 1.74 -24.01
CA GLN A 24 5.29 0.70 -22.96
C GLN A 24 4.10 0.81 -21.99
N TYR A 25 3.81 2.03 -21.53
CA TYR A 25 2.72 2.26 -20.60
C TYR A 25 1.35 2.04 -21.24
N LEU A 26 1.12 2.53 -22.47
CA LEU A 26 -0.15 2.35 -23.17
C LEU A 26 -0.43 0.88 -23.50
N ASP A 27 0.57 0.12 -23.91
CA ASP A 27 0.42 -1.33 -24.11
C ASP A 27 0.07 -2.05 -22.81
N TRP A 28 0.77 -1.73 -21.72
CA TRP A 28 0.50 -2.29 -20.40
C TRP A 28 -0.93 -1.95 -19.93
N ALA A 29 -1.32 -0.68 -20.04
CA ALA A 29 -2.64 -0.22 -19.64
C ALA A 29 -3.74 -0.86 -20.50
N GLY A 30 -3.50 -1.00 -21.82
CA GLY A 30 -4.41 -1.67 -22.75
C GLY A 30 -4.65 -3.13 -22.39
N ARG A 31 -3.59 -3.88 -22.05
CA ARG A 31 -3.71 -5.26 -21.55
C ARG A 31 -4.45 -5.32 -20.22
N LEU A 32 -4.13 -4.42 -19.30
CA LEU A 32 -4.75 -4.35 -17.98
C LEU A 32 -6.27 -4.18 -18.07
N VAL A 33 -6.75 -3.22 -18.88
CA VAL A 33 -8.19 -2.98 -19.04
C VAL A 33 -8.91 -4.11 -19.78
N GLN A 34 -8.19 -4.91 -20.57
CA GLN A 34 -8.69 -6.14 -21.19
C GLN A 34 -8.66 -7.35 -20.24
N GLY A 35 -8.17 -7.18 -19.00
CA GLY A 35 -8.09 -8.22 -18.00
C GLY A 35 -6.80 -9.05 -18.03
N ASP A 36 -5.82 -8.67 -18.85
CA ASP A 36 -4.46 -9.24 -18.79
C ASP A 36 -3.58 -8.39 -17.85
N TRP A 37 -3.44 -8.87 -16.62
CA TRP A 37 -2.62 -8.25 -15.58
C TRP A 37 -1.15 -8.70 -15.64
N GLY A 38 -0.82 -9.66 -16.52
CA GLY A 38 0.51 -10.24 -16.62
C GLY A 38 0.94 -11.09 -15.42
N HIS A 39 2.26 -11.28 -15.30
CA HIS A 39 2.90 -12.09 -14.27
C HIS A 39 3.82 -11.23 -13.40
N SER A 40 3.91 -11.55 -12.11
CA SER A 40 4.87 -10.95 -11.19
C SER A 40 6.30 -11.32 -11.60
N PHE A 41 7.16 -10.33 -11.80
CA PHE A 41 8.59 -10.53 -12.04
C PHE A 41 9.30 -11.17 -10.85
N ARG A 42 8.77 -10.99 -9.63
CA ARG A 42 9.35 -11.52 -8.40
C ARG A 42 8.90 -12.95 -8.12
N ASP A 43 7.59 -13.20 -8.30
CA ASP A 43 6.96 -14.46 -7.86
C ASP A 43 6.74 -15.44 -9.01
N GLY A 44 6.91 -15.01 -10.27
CA GLY A 44 6.69 -15.83 -11.45
C GLY A 44 5.24 -16.30 -11.64
N ALA A 45 4.28 -15.71 -10.92
CA ALA A 45 2.88 -16.10 -10.91
C ALA A 45 1.98 -14.99 -11.45
N PRO A 46 0.74 -15.30 -11.90
CA PRO A 46 -0.22 -14.28 -12.33
C PRO A 46 -0.44 -13.22 -11.25
N VAL A 47 -0.43 -11.95 -11.63
CA VAL A 47 -0.51 -10.81 -10.69
C VAL A 47 -1.76 -10.89 -9.82
N LEU A 48 -2.91 -11.27 -10.38
CA LEU A 48 -4.16 -11.42 -9.64
C LEU A 48 -4.06 -12.47 -8.52
N THR A 49 -3.33 -13.55 -8.74
CA THR A 49 -3.10 -14.59 -7.73
C THR A 49 -2.24 -14.07 -6.58
N VAL A 50 -1.24 -13.24 -6.89
CA VAL A 50 -0.38 -12.63 -5.86
C VAL A 50 -1.19 -11.62 -5.05
N ILE A 51 -1.93 -10.73 -5.70
CA ILE A 51 -2.82 -9.76 -5.05
C ILE A 51 -3.83 -10.48 -4.16
N GLY A 52 -4.52 -11.50 -4.68
CA GLY A 52 -5.55 -12.24 -3.96
C GLY A 52 -5.06 -12.86 -2.66
N ARG A 53 -3.80 -13.34 -2.60
CA ARG A 53 -3.21 -13.88 -1.36
C ARG A 53 -3.02 -12.84 -0.26
N HIS A 54 -2.82 -11.58 -0.62
CA HIS A 54 -2.51 -10.51 0.33
C HIS A 54 -3.71 -9.63 0.67
N VAL A 55 -4.67 -9.46 -0.26
CA VAL A 55 -5.83 -8.58 -0.09
C VAL A 55 -6.60 -8.86 1.20
N PHE A 56 -6.86 -10.13 1.52
CA PHE A 56 -7.62 -10.47 2.73
C PHE A 56 -6.91 -10.03 4.00
N ALA A 57 -5.61 -10.31 4.13
CA ALA A 57 -4.83 -9.92 5.29
C ALA A 57 -4.75 -8.38 5.42
N THR A 58 -4.55 -7.67 4.32
CA THR A 58 -4.54 -6.20 4.30
C THR A 58 -5.89 -5.63 4.72
N LEU A 59 -7.00 -6.14 4.17
CA LEU A 59 -8.35 -5.69 4.52
C LEU A 59 -8.69 -5.99 5.98
N LEU A 60 -8.29 -7.15 6.49
CA LEU A 60 -8.50 -7.52 7.88
C LEU A 60 -7.73 -6.58 8.81
N LEU A 61 -6.44 -6.34 8.54
CA LEU A 61 -5.61 -5.43 9.32
C LEU A 61 -6.14 -3.99 9.27
N MET A 62 -6.45 -3.49 8.06
CA MET A 62 -6.99 -2.15 7.87
C MET A 62 -8.35 -1.99 8.57
N GLY A 63 -9.26 -2.93 8.37
CA GLY A 63 -10.60 -2.88 8.95
C GLY A 63 -10.58 -2.96 10.48
N THR A 64 -9.81 -3.88 11.04
CA THR A 64 -9.70 -4.03 12.51
C THR A 64 -9.02 -2.83 13.15
N SER A 65 -7.90 -2.36 12.60
CA SER A 65 -7.21 -1.16 13.11
C SER A 65 -8.10 0.08 13.02
N THR A 66 -8.81 0.28 11.90
CA THR A 66 -9.73 1.41 11.73
C THR A 66 -10.89 1.33 12.73
N ALA A 67 -11.49 0.16 12.92
CA ALA A 67 -12.58 -0.02 13.88
C ALA A 67 -12.13 0.28 15.31
N ILE A 68 -10.95 -0.21 15.71
CA ILE A 68 -10.36 0.07 17.02
C ILE A 68 -10.05 1.56 17.17
N ALA A 69 -9.44 2.19 16.15
CA ALA A 69 -9.11 3.61 16.15
C ALA A 69 -10.35 4.49 16.28
N ILE A 70 -11.44 4.18 15.56
CA ILE A 70 -12.72 4.87 15.70
C ILE A 70 -13.28 4.68 17.10
N ALA A 71 -13.36 3.44 17.60
CA ALA A 71 -13.93 3.17 18.91
C ALA A 71 -13.20 3.92 20.04
N ILE A 72 -11.86 3.80 20.08
CA ILE A 72 -11.04 4.44 21.10
C ILE A 72 -10.98 5.95 20.89
N GLY A 73 -10.73 6.41 19.66
CA GLY A 73 -10.60 7.82 19.33
C GLY A 73 -11.88 8.60 19.59
N THR A 74 -13.04 8.03 19.23
CA THR A 74 -14.35 8.64 19.54
C THR A 74 -14.59 8.67 21.06
N TRP A 75 -14.27 7.61 21.80
CA TRP A 75 -14.43 7.62 23.25
C TRP A 75 -13.56 8.68 23.94
N ILE A 76 -12.28 8.78 23.56
CA ILE A 76 -11.35 9.81 24.06
C ILE A 76 -11.86 11.20 23.69
N GLY A 77 -12.26 11.40 22.42
CA GLY A 77 -12.75 12.68 21.91
C GLY A 77 -14.01 13.17 22.62
N ILE A 78 -15.01 12.29 22.83
CA ILE A 78 -16.23 12.63 23.58
C ILE A 78 -15.86 13.04 25.00
N ARG A 79 -15.03 12.24 25.69
CA ARG A 79 -14.72 12.48 27.10
C ARG A 79 -13.89 13.75 27.31
N GLY A 80 -12.95 14.06 26.41
CA GLY A 80 -12.21 15.32 26.39
C GLY A 80 -13.14 16.51 26.12
N ALA A 81 -14.05 16.40 25.15
CA ALA A 81 -14.97 17.47 24.78
C ALA A 81 -15.98 17.82 25.88
N THR A 82 -16.46 16.83 26.65
CA THR A 82 -17.40 17.07 27.76
C THR A 82 -16.72 17.51 29.06
N HIS A 83 -15.43 17.20 29.26
CA HIS A 83 -14.65 17.56 30.45
C HIS A 83 -13.45 18.44 30.07
N ARG A 84 -13.75 19.56 29.42
CA ARG A 84 -12.72 20.49 28.93
C ARG A 84 -11.82 20.99 30.05
N TYR A 85 -10.54 21.17 29.75
CA TYR A 85 -9.51 21.62 30.68
C TYR A 85 -9.25 20.64 31.85
N SER A 86 -9.79 19.43 31.80
CA SER A 86 -9.46 18.38 32.78
C SER A 86 -8.05 17.84 32.56
N LEU A 87 -7.51 17.16 33.58
CA LEU A 87 -6.24 16.44 33.45
C LEU A 87 -6.29 15.42 32.31
N PHE A 88 -7.43 14.75 32.11
CA PHE A 88 -7.63 13.80 31.02
C PHE A 88 -7.50 14.47 29.64
N ASP A 89 -8.13 15.63 29.47
CA ASP A 89 -8.09 16.42 28.22
C ASP A 89 -6.65 16.82 27.86
N HIS A 90 -5.87 17.30 28.83
CA HIS A 90 -4.47 17.67 28.62
C HIS A 90 -3.60 16.46 28.27
N VAL A 91 -3.73 15.35 29.00
CA VAL A 91 -2.95 14.12 28.73
C VAL A 91 -3.30 13.54 27.37
N ALA A 92 -4.59 13.47 27.02
CA ALA A 92 -5.05 12.99 25.72
C ALA A 92 -4.51 13.86 24.57
N THR A 93 -4.53 15.18 24.73
CA THR A 93 -4.03 16.12 23.73
C THR A 93 -2.52 15.99 23.53
N VAL A 94 -1.74 16.02 24.61
CA VAL A 94 -0.28 15.87 24.53
C VAL A 94 0.09 14.50 23.95
N GLY A 95 -0.58 13.43 24.40
CA GLY A 95 -0.39 12.08 23.88
C GLY A 95 -0.67 11.98 22.38
N ALA A 96 -1.75 12.62 21.91
CA ALA A 96 -2.06 12.68 20.48
C ALA A 96 -0.98 13.43 19.70
N MET A 97 -0.45 14.54 20.21
CA MET A 97 0.63 15.28 19.55
C MET A 97 1.91 14.45 19.44
N VAL A 98 2.28 13.72 20.50
CA VAL A 98 3.43 12.80 20.48
C VAL A 98 3.20 11.70 19.45
N ALA A 99 2.04 11.05 19.47
CA ALA A 99 1.71 9.98 18.52
C ALA A 99 1.76 10.47 17.06
N LEU A 100 1.24 11.66 16.77
CA LEU A 100 1.28 12.27 15.44
C LEU A 100 2.70 12.66 14.99
N SER A 101 3.62 12.82 15.93
CA SER A 101 5.01 13.19 15.66
C SER A 101 5.93 11.98 15.46
N ILE A 102 5.44 10.75 15.70
CA ILE A 102 6.18 9.50 15.43
C ILE A 102 6.08 9.20 13.93
N PRO A 103 7.20 9.04 13.21
CA PRO A 103 7.15 8.70 11.80
C PRO A 103 6.70 7.25 11.55
N THR A 104 5.97 7.02 10.47
CA THR A 104 5.33 5.73 10.15
C THR A 104 6.14 4.87 9.17
N PHE A 105 7.44 5.15 9.00
CA PHE A 105 8.31 4.52 8.00
C PHE A 105 9.30 3.53 8.59
#